data_AF-A0A6F8TAH4-F1
#
_entry.id   AF-A0A6F8TAH4-F1
#
_cell.length_a   1.000
_cell.length_b   1.000
_cell.length_c   1.000
_cell.angle_alpha   90.00
_cell.angle_beta   90.00
_cell.angle_gamma   90.00
#
_symmetry.space_group_name_H-M   'P 1'
#
loop_
_entity.id
_entity.type
_entity.pdbx_description
1 polymer ?
#
loop_
_entity_poly.entity_id
_entity_poly.type
_entity_poly.pdbx_seq_one_letter_code
_entity_poly.pdbx_strand_id
1 'polypeptide(L)'
;MQLHLFHGRTTPDEYLQDWGFDGPTINEITSLTGTYGELYVHFENEQHLYLAQKQTGWDLFGDCALVMSFREELLQTSDGYFGDWELTQG
;
A
#
# COMPACT_ATOMS: atom_id res chain seq x y z
N MET A 1 -4.27 7.45 10.48
CA MET A 1 -4.33 7.85 9.06
C MET A 1 -4.82 6.67 8.24
N GLN A 2 -5.33 6.93 7.04
CA GLN A 2 -5.78 5.90 6.10
C GLN A 2 -5.03 6.06 4.77
N LEU A 3 -4.58 4.95 4.19
CA LEU A 3 -3.97 4.93 2.86
C LEU A 3 -4.97 4.27 1.89
N HIS A 4 -5.50 5.06 0.96
CA HIS A 4 -6.40 4.59 -0.08
C HIS A 4 -5.60 4.31 -1.36
N LEU A 5 -5.81 3.13 -1.94
CA LEU A 5 -5.19 2.75 -3.21
C LEU A 5 -6.22 2.82 -4.32
N PHE A 6 -5.87 3.39 -5.47
CA PHE A 6 -6.78 3.52 -6.60
C PHE A 6 -6.01 3.50 -7.93
N HIS A 7 -6.76 3.62 -9.02
CA HIS A 7 -6.21 3.44 -10.36
C HIS A 7 -5.65 2.01 -10.61
N GLY A 8 -6.39 1.01 -10.08
CA GLY A 8 -5.97 -0.39 -9.98
C GLY A 8 -6.07 -1.20 -11.28
N ARG A 9 -5.17 -2.18 -11.42
CA ARG A 9 -5.09 -3.17 -12.50
C ARG A 9 -4.65 -4.55 -12.00
N THR A 10 -5.00 -5.59 -12.74
CA THR A 10 -4.69 -7.00 -12.40
C THR A 10 -3.30 -7.43 -12.84
N THR A 11 -2.80 -6.87 -13.95
CA THR A 11 -1.41 -7.03 -14.39
C THR A 11 -0.79 -5.64 -14.62
N PRO A 12 0.52 -5.47 -14.39
CA PRO A 12 1.14 -4.14 -14.44
C PRO A 12 1.09 -3.51 -15.84
N ASP A 13 1.06 -4.34 -16.89
CA ASP A 13 1.00 -3.98 -18.30
C ASP A 13 -0.44 -3.88 -18.85
N GLU A 14 -1.45 -4.03 -18.00
CA GLU A 14 -2.85 -3.93 -18.39
C GLU A 14 -3.18 -2.53 -18.89
N TYR A 15 -3.68 -2.44 -20.13
CA TYR A 15 -4.24 -1.21 -20.67
C TYR A 15 -5.63 -0.99 -20.08
N LEU A 16 -5.76 0.02 -19.21
CA LEU A 16 -7.04 0.37 -18.62
C LEU A 16 -7.93 1.08 -19.65
N GLN A 17 -9.16 0.57 -19.83
CA GLN A 17 -10.15 1.22 -20.69
C GLN A 17 -10.74 2.50 -20.05
N ASP A 18 -10.64 2.62 -18.73
CA ASP A 18 -11.07 3.78 -17.92
C ASP A 18 -10.05 3.99 -16.77
N TRP A 19 -10.48 4.46 -15.60
CA TRP A 19 -9.61 4.66 -14.43
C TRP A 19 -9.21 3.38 -13.69
N GLY A 20 -9.72 2.20 -14.03
CA GLY A 20 -9.44 0.95 -13.31
C GLY A 20 -10.30 0.77 -12.05
N PHE A 21 -9.81 0.01 -11.07
CA PHE A 21 -10.56 -0.29 -9.84
C PHE A 21 -9.94 0.33 -8.57
N ASP A 22 -10.76 0.51 -7.55
CA ASP A 22 -10.30 0.90 -6.21
C ASP A 22 -9.70 -0.29 -5.48
N GLY A 23 -8.56 -0.06 -4.86
CA GLY A 23 -7.84 -1.04 -4.06
C GLY A 23 -8.26 -1.06 -2.59
N PRO A 24 -7.54 -1.84 -1.78
CA PRO A 24 -7.73 -1.85 -0.34
C PRO A 24 -7.48 -0.47 0.28
N THR A 25 -8.26 -0.12 1.32
CA THR A 25 -7.90 0.95 2.25
C THR A 25 -7.15 0.36 3.43
N ILE A 26 -5.93 0.84 3.68
CA ILE A 26 -5.11 0.46 4.82
C ILE A 26 -5.36 1.47 5.94
N ASN A 27 -5.81 0.99 7.09
CA ASN A 27 -6.23 1.80 8.23
C ASN A 27 -5.17 1.83 9.34
N GLU A 28 -5.41 2.67 10.36
CA GLU A 28 -4.62 2.72 11.59
C GLU A 28 -3.12 3.03 11.39
N ILE A 29 -2.80 3.75 10.31
CA ILE A 29 -1.45 4.20 10.01
C ILE A 29 -1.09 5.35 10.95
N THR A 30 0.07 5.23 11.61
CA THR A 30 0.61 6.27 12.51
C THR A 30 1.56 7.21 11.81
N SER A 31 2.33 6.71 10.84
CA SER A 31 3.22 7.53 10.01
C SER A 31 3.57 6.85 8.68
N LEU A 32 4.01 7.68 7.73
CA LEU A 32 4.64 7.26 6.47
C LEU A 32 6.02 7.88 6.40
N THR A 33 7.06 7.08 6.18
CA THR A 33 8.45 7.56 6.12
C THR A 33 9.16 7.03 4.89
N GLY A 34 10.13 7.76 4.36
CA GLY A 34 10.97 7.30 3.26
C GLY A 34 12.44 7.24 3.61
N THR A 35 13.16 6.22 3.15
CA THR A 35 14.62 6.11 3.28
C THR A 35 15.21 5.41 2.06
N TYR A 36 16.21 6.03 1.43
CA TYR A 36 16.91 5.51 0.24
C TYR A 36 15.99 5.03 -0.91
N GLY A 37 14.80 5.62 -1.05
CA GLY A 37 13.83 5.28 -2.10
C GLY A 37 12.78 4.25 -1.69
N GLU A 38 12.91 3.63 -0.51
CA GLU A 38 11.86 2.79 0.07
C GLU A 38 10.89 3.65 0.89
N LEU A 39 9.61 3.28 0.87
CA LEU A 39 8.56 3.88 1.69
C LEU A 39 8.07 2.86 2.71
N TYR A 40 7.90 3.30 3.95
CA TYR A 40 7.46 2.49 5.06
C TYR A 40 6.18 3.04 5.66
N VAL A 41 5.19 2.16 5.84
CA VAL A 41 3.95 2.46 6.54
C VAL A 41 4.07 1.93 7.95
N HIS A 42 3.90 2.81 8.94
CA HIS A 42 4.04 2.48 10.35
C HIS A 42 2.69 2.34 11.03
N PHE A 43 2.66 1.46 12.03
CA PHE A 43 1.48 1.13 12.82
C PHE A 43 1.78 1.26 14.31
N GLU A 44 0.74 1.50 15.11
CA GLU A 44 0.87 1.61 16.56
C GLU A 44 1.21 0.26 17.22
N ASN A 45 0.72 -0.84 16.63
CA ASN A 45 0.86 -2.18 17.20
C ASN A 45 0.89 -3.27 16.11
N GLU A 46 1.35 -4.45 16.51
CA GLU A 46 1.47 -5.64 15.66
C GLU A 46 0.14 -6.09 15.04
N GLN A 47 -0.99 -5.94 15.74
CA GLN A 47 -2.29 -6.37 15.22
C GLN A 47 -2.66 -5.58 13.96
N HIS A 48 -2.52 -4.25 13.99
CA HIS A 48 -2.80 -3.41 12.83
C HIS A 48 -1.81 -3.69 11.68
N LEU A 49 -0.54 -3.88 12.02
CA LEU A 49 0.49 -4.25 11.06
C LEU A 49 0.17 -5.58 10.35
N TYR A 50 -0.16 -6.65 11.08
CA TYR A 50 -0.45 -7.95 10.46
C TYR A 50 -1.74 -7.96 9.65
N LEU A 51 -2.74 -7.16 10.04
CA LEU A 51 -3.94 -6.96 9.22
C LEU A 51 -3.60 -6.30 7.88
N ALA A 52 -2.82 -5.22 7.91
CA ALA A 52 -2.35 -4.55 6.71
C ALA A 52 -1.46 -5.49 5.86
N GLN A 53 -0.55 -6.23 6.49
CA GLN A 53 0.34 -7.17 5.81
C GLN A 53 -0.45 -8.25 5.07
N LYS A 54 -1.48 -8.81 5.69
CA LYS A 54 -2.34 -9.82 5.06
C LYS A 54 -3.08 -9.26 3.84
N GLN A 55 -3.50 -8.00 3.93
CA GLN A 55 -4.22 -7.30 2.86
C GLN A 55 -3.31 -6.92 1.70
N THR A 56 -2.10 -6.44 1.99
CA THR A 56 -1.19 -5.92 0.96
C THR A 56 -0.18 -6.94 0.46
N GLY A 57 0.20 -7.92 1.27
CA GLY A 57 1.32 -8.81 0.98
C GLY A 57 2.69 -8.13 1.10
N TRP A 58 2.77 -6.96 1.71
CA TRP A 58 4.01 -6.22 1.91
C TRP A 58 4.93 -6.88 2.94
N ASP A 59 6.23 -6.67 2.78
CA ASP A 59 7.25 -7.24 3.66
C ASP A 59 7.35 -6.45 4.98
N LEU A 60 7.67 -7.17 6.06
CA LEU A 60 7.93 -6.58 7.37
C LEU A 60 9.21 -5.76 7.35
N PHE A 61 9.18 -4.62 8.05
CA PHE A 61 10.36 -3.82 8.35
C PHE A 61 10.39 -3.44 9.83
N GLY A 62 11.29 -4.08 10.58
CA GLY A 62 11.32 -3.95 12.04
C GLY A 62 10.03 -4.46 12.69
N ASP A 63 9.69 -3.89 13.84
CA ASP A 63 8.60 -4.40 14.69
C ASP A 63 7.23 -3.82 14.33
N CYS A 64 7.17 -2.62 13.75
CA CYS A 64 5.94 -1.85 13.57
C CYS A 64 5.77 -1.21 12.19
N ALA A 65 6.48 -1.66 11.16
CA ALA A 65 6.33 -1.12 9.81
C ALA A 65 6.27 -2.18 8.70
N LEU A 66 5.68 -1.79 7.57
CA LEU A 66 5.67 -2.54 6.31
C LEU A 66 6.35 -1.75 5.21
N VAL A 67 7.12 -2.43 4.35
CA VAL A 67 7.72 -1.83 3.16
C VAL A 67 6.71 -1.80 2.03
N MET A 68 6.37 -0.62 1.52
CA MET A 68 5.53 -0.50 0.32
C MET A 68 6.25 -1.13 -0.88
N SER A 69 5.64 -2.14 -1.48
CA SER A 69 6.22 -2.87 -2.61
C SER A 69 5.83 -2.20 -3.92
N PHE A 70 6.82 -1.78 -4.71
CA PHE A 70 6.60 -1.20 -6.03
C PHE A 70 7.09 -2.14 -7.14
N ARG A 71 6.31 -2.24 -8.21
CA ARG A 71 6.74 -2.83 -9.47
C ARG A 71 6.70 -1.74 -10.54
N GLU A 72 7.87 -1.34 -10.99
CA GLU A 72 8.04 -0.11 -11.80
C GLU A 72 7.50 1.08 -11.02
N GLU A 73 6.49 1.79 -11.53
CA GLU A 73 5.86 2.93 -10.87
C GLU A 73 4.56 2.56 -10.13
N LEU A 74 4.15 1.29 -10.17
CA LEU A 74 2.89 0.83 -9.60
C LEU A 74 3.11 0.24 -8.21
N LEU A 75 2.28 0.67 -7.26
CA LEU A 75 2.23 0.07 -5.94
C LEU A 75 1.56 -1.31 -6.05
N GLN A 76 2.29 -2.37 -5.68
CA GLN A 76 1.82 -3.75 -5.78
C GLN A 76 1.22 -4.19 -4.46
N THR A 77 0.06 -4.87 -4.53
CA THR A 77 -0.48 -5.65 -3.42
C THR A 77 -0.80 -7.08 -3.85
N SER A 78 -1.28 -7.90 -2.91
CA SER A 78 -1.86 -9.22 -3.20
C SER A 78 -3.02 -9.17 -4.20
N ASP A 79 -3.75 -8.05 -4.26
CA ASP A 79 -4.98 -7.91 -5.05
C ASP A 79 -4.76 -7.24 -6.41
N GLY A 80 -3.60 -6.62 -6.64
CA GLY A 80 -3.29 -5.98 -7.92
C GLY A 80 -2.16 -4.95 -7.87
N TYR A 81 -2.14 -4.09 -8.87
CA TYR A 81 -1.17 -3.01 -9.05
C TYR A 81 -1.92 -1.68 -9.12
N PHE A 82 -1.44 -0.65 -8.43
CA PHE A 82 -2.14 0.62 -8.27
C PHE A 82 -1.25 1.76 -8.72
N GLY A 83 -1.76 2.59 -9.64
CA GLY A 83 -1.02 3.75 -10.12
C GLY A 83 -1.00 4.90 -9.12
N ASP A 84 -2.06 5.00 -8.30
CA ASP A 84 -2.24 6.12 -7.40
C ASP A 84 -2.56 5.65 -5.98
N TRP A 85 -2.19 6.49 -5.02
CA TRP A 85 -2.48 6.30 -3.62
C TRP A 85 -2.58 7.65 -2.89
N GLU A 86 -3.40 7.71 -1.85
CA GLU A 86 -3.58 8.91 -1.04
C GLU A 86 -3.55 8.55 0.44
N LEU A 87 -2.77 9.31 1.22
CA LEU A 87 -2.78 9.23 2.67
C LEU A 87 -3.66 10.34 3.25
N THR A 88 -4.74 9.97 3.92
CA THR A 88 -5.70 10.89 4.54
C THR A 88 -5.66 10.83 6.07
N GLN A 89 -5.98 11.95 6.71
CA GLN A 89 -6.30 11.98 8.14
C GLN A 89 -7.82 11.80 8.30
N GLY A 90 -8.22 10.87 9.17
CA GLY A 90 -9.61 10.68 9.57
C GLY A 90 -10.07 11.74 10.56
#